data_AF-A0A9D4PBW4-F1
#
_entry.id   AF-A0A9D4PBW4-F1
#
_cell.length_a   1.000
_cell.length_b   1.000
_cell.length_c   1.000
_cell.angle_alpha   90.00
_cell.angle_beta   90.00
_cell.angle_gamma   90.00
#
_symmetry.space_group_name_H-M   'P 1'
#
loop_
_entity.id
_entity.type
_entity.pdbx_description
1 polymer ?
#
loop_
_entity_poly.entity_id
_entity_poly.type
_entity_poly.pdbx_seq_one_letter_code
_entity_poly.pdbx_strand_id
1 'polypeptide(L)'
;MGILYSGRDPLRQRKIPTKKNRWTELPPMSMARVGASVVGVNGRLHVMGGRRPSGYDRPFAIGGPPLTLESAETYDPEVSMWSKATPMPLSRCYAAAVVV
;
A
#
# COMPACT_ATOMS: atom_id res chain seq x y z
N MET A 1 -4.33 -0.85 -15.43
CA MET A 1 -4.00 -0.68 -13.99
C MET A 1 -2.86 -1.64 -13.70
N GLY A 2 -1.65 -1.15 -13.39
CA GLY A 2 -0.51 -2.04 -13.17
C GLY A 2 0.47 -1.39 -12.21
N ILE A 3 0.73 -2.03 -11.09
CA ILE A 3 1.79 -1.65 -10.15
C ILE A 3 2.90 -2.67 -10.38
N LEU A 4 4.10 -2.21 -10.73
CA LEU A 4 5.29 -3.05 -10.77
C LEU A 4 6.30 -2.53 -9.76
N TYR A 5 6.71 -3.42 -8.86
CA TYR A 5 8.00 -3.37 -8.15
C TYR A 5 8.94 -4.37 -8.84
N SER A 6 10.13 -3.94 -9.21
CA SER A 6 11.33 -4.79 -9.37
C SER A 6 12.53 -3.84 -9.42
N GLY A 7 13.58 -4.01 -8.62
CA GLY A 7 14.31 -5.26 -8.44
C GLY A 7 15.39 -5.33 -9.53
N ARG A 8 16.52 -4.69 -9.25
CA ARG A 8 17.87 -4.80 -9.84
C ARG A 8 17.97 -5.48 -11.22
N ASP A 9 17.86 -4.71 -12.32
CA ASP A 9 18.56 -5.02 -13.58
C ASP A 9 18.80 -3.73 -14.40
N PRO A 10 20.05 -3.29 -14.64
CA PRO A 10 20.32 -1.97 -15.24
C PRO A 10 20.04 -1.83 -16.74
N LEU A 11 19.76 -2.89 -17.51
CA LEU A 11 19.95 -2.83 -18.98
C LEU A 11 18.72 -3.01 -19.88
N ARG A 12 17.49 -3.05 -19.37
CA ARG A 12 16.29 -3.01 -20.25
C ARG A 12 15.16 -2.16 -19.69
N GLN A 13 15.25 -0.84 -19.83
CA GLN A 13 14.10 0.05 -19.64
C GLN A 13 13.18 -0.01 -20.87
N ARG A 14 12.21 -0.92 -20.86
CA ARG A 14 11.06 -0.84 -21.79
C ARG A 14 10.02 0.09 -21.19
N LYS A 15 10.07 1.36 -21.59
CA LYS A 15 9.09 2.39 -21.24
C LYS A 15 7.83 2.19 -22.07
N ILE A 16 6.75 1.70 -21.45
CA ILE A 16 5.42 1.67 -22.08
C ILE A 16 4.80 3.06 -21.87
N PRO A 17 4.47 3.85 -22.91
CA PRO A 17 3.95 5.19 -22.73
C PRO A 17 2.48 5.12 -22.29
N THR A 18 2.21 5.35 -21.01
CA THR A 18 0.88 5.71 -20.52
C THR A 18 0.73 7.24 -20.55
N LYS A 19 -0.36 7.72 -21.15
CA LYS A 19 -0.56 9.09 -21.70
C LYS A 19 -0.27 10.29 -20.80
N LYS A 20 0.00 10.15 -19.50
CA LYS A 20 0.61 11.19 -18.65
C LYS A 20 1.50 10.51 -17.62
N ASN A 21 2.81 10.44 -17.88
CA ASN A 21 3.84 9.99 -16.93
C ASN A 21 4.06 11.04 -15.83
N ARG A 22 3.00 11.37 -15.09
CA ARG A 22 3.02 12.36 -14.02
C ARG A 22 2.45 11.73 -12.76
N TRP A 23 3.20 11.82 -11.67
CA TRP A 23 2.69 11.53 -10.35
C TRP A 23 1.64 12.57 -9.98
N THR A 24 0.54 12.11 -9.39
CA THR A 24 -0.51 12.98 -8.84
C THR A 24 -0.62 12.66 -7.36
N GLU A 25 -0.69 13.69 -6.55
CA GLU A 25 -0.89 13.53 -5.11
C GLU A 25 -2.31 13.05 -4.83
N LEU A 26 -2.44 12.04 -3.96
CA LEU A 26 -3.72 11.53 -3.51
C LEU A 26 -4.01 12.07 -2.10
N PRO A 27 -5.30 12.18 -1.72
CA PRO A 27 -5.64 12.50 -0.34
C PRO A 27 -4.96 11.53 0.64
N PRO A 28 -4.64 11.98 1.86
CA PRO A 28 -3.99 11.13 2.85
C PRO A 28 -4.91 9.98 3.27
N MET A 29 -4.31 8.80 3.48
CA MET A 29 -4.98 7.68 4.15
C MET A 29 -5.26 8.04 5.61
N SER A 30 -6.23 7.35 6.22
CA SER A 30 -6.55 7.51 7.65
C SER A 30 -5.44 7.01 8.57
N MET A 31 -4.57 6.14 8.06
CA MET A 31 -3.45 5.60 8.82
C MET A 31 -2.18 5.54 7.97
N ALA A 32 -1.07 5.99 8.54
CA ALA A 32 0.25 5.85 7.93
C ALA A 32 0.71 4.38 7.99
N ARG A 33 1.31 3.92 6.88
CA ARG A 33 1.69 2.51 6.68
C ARG A 33 3.04 2.41 5.98
N VAL A 34 3.90 1.50 6.42
CA VAL A 34 5.15 1.10 5.75
C VAL A 34 5.08 -0.38 5.37
N GLY A 35 5.50 -0.73 4.15
CA GLY A 35 5.48 -2.12 3.68
C GLY A 35 4.07 -2.70 3.53
N ALA A 36 3.08 -1.85 3.22
CA ALA A 36 1.72 -2.29 2.91
C ALA A 36 1.65 -2.94 1.52
N SER A 37 0.65 -3.80 1.32
CA SER A 37 0.35 -4.41 0.03
C SER A 37 -0.75 -3.62 -0.67
N VAL A 38 -0.65 -3.45 -1.98
CA VAL A 38 -1.63 -2.69 -2.78
C VAL A 38 -2.09 -3.51 -3.98
N VAL A 39 -3.39 -3.50 -4.26
CA VAL A 39 -3.98 -4.16 -5.43
C VAL A 39 -5.10 -3.29 -6.02
N GLY A 40 -5.23 -3.29 -7.34
CA GLY A 40 -6.34 -2.63 -8.04
C GLY A 40 -7.44 -3.63 -8.36
N VAL A 41 -8.66 -3.41 -7.86
CA VAL A 41 -9.82 -4.29 -8.09
C VAL A 41 -11.03 -3.42 -8.39
N ASN A 42 -11.81 -3.75 -9.42
CA ASN A 42 -13.03 -3.04 -9.81
C ASN A 42 -12.87 -1.50 -9.91
N GLY A 43 -11.75 -1.03 -10.46
CA GLY A 43 -11.46 0.40 -10.60
C GLY A 43 -11.01 1.12 -9.33
N ARG A 44 -10.94 0.42 -8.19
CA ARG A 44 -10.52 0.96 -6.89
C ARG A 44 -9.15 0.43 -6.48
N LEU A 45 -8.43 1.16 -5.64
CA LEU A 45 -7.17 0.70 -5.05
C LEU A 45 -7.40 0.23 -3.63
N HIS A 46 -7.01 -1.01 -3.33
CA HIS A 46 -7.07 -1.59 -1.99
C HIS A 46 -5.67 -1.65 -1.40
N VAL A 47 -5.48 -1.02 -0.25
CA VAL A 47 -4.24 -1.00 0.52
C VAL A 47 -4.45 -1.77 1.81
N MET A 48 -3.63 -2.80 2.05
CA MET A 48 -3.83 -3.74 3.15
C MET A 48 -2.55 -3.90 3.98
N GLY A 49 -2.73 -3.96 5.29
CA GLY A 49 -1.66 -4.20 6.25
C GLY A 49 -0.57 -3.13 6.24
N GLY A 50 0.67 -3.60 6.32
CA GLY A 50 1.85 -2.79 6.56
C GLY A 50 2.13 -2.63 8.05
N ARG A 51 2.99 -1.68 8.38
CA ARG A 51 3.39 -1.36 9.74
C ARG A 51 3.15 0.13 10.01
N ARG A 52 2.66 0.47 11.21
CA ARG A 52 2.67 1.88 11.64
C ARG A 52 4.13 2.35 11.73
N PRO A 53 4.47 3.54 11.21
CA PRO A 53 5.78 4.11 11.45
C PRO A 53 6.02 4.19 12.97
N SER A 54 7.00 3.46 13.48
CA SER A 54 7.50 3.69 14.83
C SER A 54 8.34 4.96 14.74
N GLY A 55 7.96 6.01 15.47
CA GLY A 55 8.86 7.14 15.67
C GLY A 55 10.20 6.64 16.24
N TYR A 56 11.27 7.42 16.09
CA TYR A 56 12.59 7.10 16.66
C TYR A 56 12.53 6.77 18.16
N ASP A 57 11.48 7.22 18.86
CA ASP A 57 11.26 7.05 20.30
C ASP A 57 10.62 5.71 20.70
N ARG A 58 10.22 4.87 19.75
CA ARG A 58 9.77 3.50 20.04
C ARG A 58 10.70 2.49 19.39
N PRO A 59 11.82 2.13 20.06
CA PRO A 59 12.55 0.93 19.68
C PRO A 59 11.55 -0.23 19.66
N PHE A 60 11.74 -1.17 18.73
CA PHE A 60 10.97 -2.41 18.60
C PHE A 60 10.71 -3.02 19.98
N ALA A 61 9.58 -2.65 20.58
CA ALA A 61 9.36 -2.96 21.97
C ALA A 61 9.11 -4.46 22.05
N ILE A 62 10.05 -5.18 22.66
CA ILE A 62 9.82 -6.56 23.06
C ILE A 62 8.62 -6.53 24.01
N GLY A 63 7.50 -7.11 23.59
CA GLY A 63 6.23 -7.10 24.33
C GLY A 63 5.28 -5.91 24.03
N GLY A 64 5.59 -5.04 23.05
CA GLY A 64 4.67 -4.00 22.60
C GLY A 64 3.55 -4.54 21.69
N PRO A 65 2.45 -3.78 21.49
CA PRO A 65 1.40 -4.18 20.55
C PRO A 65 1.99 -4.36 19.15
N PRO A 66 1.47 -5.32 18.35
CA PRO A 66 2.00 -5.59 17.03
C PRO A 66 2.01 -4.30 16.20
N LEU A 67 3.20 -3.88 15.76
CA LEU A 67 3.35 -2.73 14.88
C LEU A 67 2.68 -2.98 13.52
N THR A 68 2.46 -4.25 13.19
CA THR A 68 1.84 -4.74 11.96
C THR A 68 0.33 -4.51 12.00
N LEU A 69 -0.19 -3.96 10.91
CA LEU A 69 -1.58 -3.62 10.73
C LEU A 69 -2.33 -4.80 10.10
N GLU A 70 -3.54 -5.03 10.60
CA GLU A 70 -4.56 -5.86 9.95
C GLU A 70 -5.53 -5.01 9.11
N SER A 71 -5.54 -3.69 9.31
CA SER A 71 -6.48 -2.79 8.65
C SER A 71 -6.28 -2.76 7.14
N ALA A 72 -7.37 -2.52 6.42
CA ALA A 72 -7.39 -2.28 4.99
C ALA A 72 -8.10 -0.95 4.69
N GLU A 73 -7.68 -0.28 3.63
CA GLU A 73 -8.29 0.95 3.13
C GLU A 73 -8.48 0.84 1.62
N THR A 74 -9.57 1.40 1.11
CA THR A 74 -9.89 1.43 -0.31
C THR A 74 -9.99 2.86 -0.79
N TYR A 75 -9.23 3.21 -1.82
CA TYR A 75 -9.33 4.47 -2.52
C TYR A 75 -10.28 4.33 -3.70
N ASP A 76 -11.27 5.22 -3.73
CA ASP A 76 -12.15 5.41 -4.86
C ASP A 76 -11.70 6.64 -5.66
N PRO A 77 -11.26 6.48 -6.92
CA PRO A 77 -10.81 7.59 -7.75
C PRO A 77 -11.95 8.51 -8.20
N GLU A 78 -13.21 8.05 -8.23
CA GLU A 78 -14.35 8.86 -8.68
C GLU A 78 -14.65 9.98 -7.70
N VAL A 79 -14.60 9.67 -6.40
CA VAL A 79 -14.80 10.63 -5.32
C VAL A 79 -13.49 11.14 -4.71
N SER A 80 -12.35 10.59 -5.15
CA SER A 80 -11.02 10.89 -4.61
C SER A 80 -10.97 10.79 -3.08
N MET A 81 -11.45 9.67 -2.53
CA MET A 81 -11.50 9.46 -1.08
C MET A 81 -11.06 8.05 -0.69
N TRP A 82 -10.45 7.96 0.49
CA TRP A 82 -10.17 6.70 1.16
C TRP A 82 -11.33 6.31 2.07
N SER A 83 -11.66 5.02 2.05
CA SER A 83 -12.66 4.41 2.92
C SER A 83 -12.03 3.22 3.65
N LYS A 84 -12.49 2.94 4.87
CA LYS A 84 -12.07 1.74 5.60
C LYS A 84 -12.64 0.51 4.90
N ALA A 85 -11.79 -0.48 4.66
CA ALA A 85 -12.20 -1.78 4.16
C ALA A 85 -12.16 -2.84 5.27
N THR A 86 -12.75 -3.99 5.00
CA THR A 86 -12.72 -5.14 5.90
C THR A 86 -11.26 -5.47 6.27
N PRO A 87 -10.92 -5.54 7.56
CA PRO A 87 -9.57 -5.88 7.99
C PRO A 87 -9.23 -7.33 7.60
N MET A 88 -7.93 -7.59 7.43
CA MET A 88 -7.42 -8.94 7.22
C MET A 88 -7.58 -9.76 8.51
N PRO A 89 -7.83 -11.08 8.44
CA PRO A 89 -7.88 -11.95 9.63
C PRO A 89 -6.57 -12.00 10.41
N LEU A 90 -5.44 -11.74 9.73
CA LEU A 90 -4.12 -11.68 10.33
C LEU A 90 -3.39 -10.45 9.78
N SER A 91 -2.67 -9.76 10.66
CA SER A 91 -1.81 -8.65 10.25
C SER A 91 -0.67 -9.12 9.35
N ARG A 92 -0.33 -8.34 8.32
CA ARG A 92 0.73 -8.66 7.34
C ARG A 92 1.55 -7.42 7.03
N CYS A 93 2.86 -7.58 6.83
CA CYS A 93 3.75 -6.54 6.30
C CYS A 93 4.71 -7.15 5.28
N TYR A 94 5.16 -6.34 4.32
CA TYR A 94 6.03 -6.76 3.21
C TYR A 94 5.46 -7.92 2.37
N ALA A 95 4.13 -8.08 2.38
CA ALA A 95 3.46 -9.12 1.61
C ALA A 95 3.20 -8.65 0.17
N ALA A 96 3.00 -9.61 -0.74
CA ALA A 96 2.47 -9.35 -2.07
C ALA A 96 0.94 -9.53 -2.06
N ALA A 97 0.23 -8.73 -2.85
CA ALA A 97 -1.20 -8.88 -3.12
C ALA A 97 -1.41 -8.97 -4.63
N VAL A 98 -2.28 -9.87 -5.06
CA VAL A 98 -2.64 -10.07 -6.46
C VAL A 98 -4.14 -10.29 -6.54
N VAL A 99 -4.75 -9.78 -7.62
CA VAL A 99 -6.12 -10.10 -8.02
C VAL A 99 -6.05 -11.10 -9.15
N VAL A 100 -6.89 -12.13 -9.10
CA VAL A 100 -6.99 -13.19 -10.11
C VAL A 100 -8.28 -13.01 -10.89
#